data_AF-A0A821PWY4-F1
#
_entry.id   AF-A0A821PWY4-F1
#
_cell.length_a   1.000
_cell.length_b   1.000
_cell.length_c   1.000
_cell.angle_alpha   90.00
_cell.angle_beta   90.00
_cell.angle_gamma   90.00
#
_symmetry.space_group_name_H-M   'P 1'
#
loop_
_entity.id
_entity.type
_entity.pdbx_description
1 polymer ?
#
loop_
_entity_poly.entity_id
_entity_poly.type
_entity_poly.pdbx_seq_one_letter_code
_entity_poly.pdbx_strand_id
1 'polypeptide(L)'
;EAFSSIIARDSFYCAEIDIFYAVKNWHDYYYMNQKDQWKPFDNIVSNVRLTLMSMSELLKIVRYSNLFDLNRIVDAIDIIHTETNSSIDINNKYNYRNYRGRLRLNENIATKAYDAQVIE
;
A
#
# COMPACT_ATOMS: atom_id res chain seq x y z
N GLU A 1 10.24 10.52 10.55
CA GLU A 1 10.95 9.28 10.18
C GLU A 1 10.21 8.00 10.56
N ALA A 2 9.70 7.85 11.80
CA ALA A 2 8.99 6.65 12.24
C ALA A 2 7.78 6.23 11.36
N PHE A 3 7.00 7.19 10.83
CA PHE A 3 5.87 6.87 9.96
C PHE A 3 6.30 6.31 8.60
N SER A 4 7.35 6.89 8.00
CA SER A 4 7.91 6.42 6.73
C SER A 4 8.49 5.01 6.87
N SER A 5 9.22 4.74 7.96
CA SER A 5 9.79 3.40 8.19
C SER A 5 8.73 2.33 8.41
N ILE A 6 7.59 2.65 9.01
CA ILE A 6 6.47 1.72 9.15
C ILE A 6 5.84 1.44 7.78
N ILE A 7 5.56 2.46 6.96
CA ILE A 7 4.94 2.29 5.64
C ILE A 7 5.92 1.66 4.64
N ALA A 8 7.23 1.77 4.81
CA ALA A 8 8.19 1.05 3.97
C ALA A 8 8.10 -0.48 4.16
N ARG A 9 7.61 -0.95 5.31
CA ARG A 9 7.54 -2.39 5.63
C ARG A 9 6.40 -3.08 4.88
N ASP A 10 6.67 -4.35 4.59
CA ASP A 10 5.80 -5.35 3.98
C ASP A 10 5.27 -6.38 5.00
N SER A 11 5.73 -6.29 6.25
CA SER A 11 5.49 -7.28 7.30
C SER A 11 4.14 -7.14 8.03
N PHE A 12 3.27 -6.20 7.66
CA PHE A 12 2.00 -5.98 8.35
C PHE A 12 0.80 -6.27 7.45
N TYR A 13 -0.25 -6.83 8.05
CA TYR A 13 -1.50 -7.13 7.37
C TYR A 13 -2.46 -5.94 7.45
N CYS A 14 -2.65 -5.25 6.34
CA CYS A 14 -3.50 -4.06 6.24
C CYS A 14 -3.94 -3.83 4.79
N ALA A 15 -5.15 -3.31 4.57
CA ALA A 15 -5.58 -2.94 3.24
C ALA A 15 -4.82 -1.69 2.76
N GLU A 16 -4.44 -1.67 1.50
CA GLU A 16 -3.65 -0.55 0.96
C GLU A 16 -4.42 0.78 1.01
N ILE A 17 -5.76 0.71 0.91
CA ILE A 17 -6.63 1.88 1.03
C ILE A 17 -6.54 2.54 2.42
N ASP A 18 -6.40 1.75 3.49
CA ASP A 18 -6.26 2.28 4.85
C ASP A 18 -4.92 3.00 5.03
N ILE A 19 -3.87 2.47 4.40
CA ILE A 19 -2.54 3.10 4.36
C ILE A 19 -2.62 4.42 3.61
N PHE A 20 -3.31 4.45 2.47
CA PHE A 20 -3.54 5.68 1.73
C PHE A 20 -4.28 6.73 2.57
N TYR A 21 -5.35 6.34 3.28
CA TYR A 21 -6.05 7.26 4.17
C TYR A 21 -5.17 7.76 5.30
N ALA A 22 -4.32 6.91 5.89
CA ALA A 22 -3.37 7.33 6.90
C ALA A 22 -2.38 8.37 6.34
N VAL A 23 -1.84 8.15 5.13
CA VAL A 23 -0.93 9.10 4.46
C VAL A 23 -1.64 10.40 4.12
N LYS A 24 -2.89 10.34 3.64
CA LYS A 24 -3.69 11.54 3.34
C LYS A 24 -3.99 12.35 4.59
N ASN A 25 -4.45 11.70 5.66
CA ASN A 25 -4.74 12.40 6.91
C ASN A 25 -3.47 13.02 7.52
N TRP A 26 -2.34 12.32 7.41
CA TRP A 26 -1.04 12.83 7.82
C TRP A 26 -0.66 14.07 7.01
N HIS A 27 -0.78 13.99 5.67
CA HIS A 27 -0.56 15.13 4.78
C HIS A 27 -1.42 16.33 5.13
N ASP A 28 -2.74 16.14 5.26
CA ASP A 28 -3.70 17.21 5.50
C ASP A 28 -3.42 17.90 6.86
N TYR A 29 -3.08 17.11 7.89
CA TYR A 29 -2.65 17.64 9.20
C TYR A 29 -1.39 18.49 9.09
N TYR A 30 -0.37 18.04 8.35
CA TYR A 30 0.87 18.78 8.16
C TYR A 30 0.66 20.04 7.33
N TYR A 31 -0.15 19.97 6.27
CA TYR A 31 -0.49 21.12 5.42
C TYR A 31 -1.16 22.24 6.21
N MET A 32 -2.06 21.88 7.13
CA MET A 32 -2.76 22.85 7.96
C MET A 32 -1.86 23.47 9.05
N ASN A 33 -0.90 22.72 9.60
CA ASN A 33 -0.18 23.11 10.81
C ASN A 33 1.28 23.54 10.61
N GLN A 34 1.97 23.14 9.54
CA GLN A 34 3.43 23.33 9.38
C GLN A 34 3.83 23.72 7.94
N LYS A 35 3.36 24.89 7.50
CA LYS A 35 3.44 25.41 6.11
C LYS A 35 4.81 25.35 5.38
N ASP A 36 5.94 25.23 6.08
CA ASP A 36 7.27 25.49 5.49
C ASP A 36 8.29 24.33 5.55
N GLN A 37 7.91 23.13 6.04
CA GLN A 37 8.85 21.98 6.18
C GLN A 37 8.39 20.76 5.37
N TRP A 38 8.12 20.96 4.08
CA TRP A 38 7.66 19.89 3.18
C TRP A 38 8.83 19.19 2.47
N LYS A 39 9.53 18.30 3.17
CA LYS A 39 10.55 17.41 2.58
C LYS A 39 10.33 15.90 2.77
N PRO A 40 9.69 15.39 3.84
CA PRO A 40 9.52 13.95 4.00
C PRO A 40 8.32 13.35 3.25
N PHE A 41 7.43 14.17 2.65
CA PHE A 41 6.18 13.67 2.07
C PHE A 41 6.38 12.78 0.84
N ASP A 42 7.25 13.17 -0.09
CA ASP A 42 7.44 12.42 -1.34
C ASP A 42 7.94 10.99 -1.09
N ASN A 43 8.78 10.81 -0.06
CA ASN A 43 9.24 9.49 0.38
C ASN A 43 8.08 8.67 1.00
N ILE A 44 7.17 9.30 1.73
CA ILE A 44 6.03 8.59 2.32
C ILE A 44 5.02 8.19 1.23
N VAL A 45 4.75 9.08 0.27
CA VAL A 45 3.85 8.83 -0.86
C VAL A 45 4.43 7.78 -1.83
N SER A 46 5.75 7.74 -2.00
CA SER A 46 6.39 6.70 -2.83
C SER A 46 6.21 5.30 -2.25
N ASN A 47 6.10 5.17 -0.92
CA ASN A 47 5.88 3.88 -0.25
C ASN A 47 4.43 3.36 -0.35
N VAL A 48 3.47 4.14 -0.85
CA VAL A 48 2.09 3.66 -1.11
C VAL A 48 2.04 2.89 -2.43
N ARG A 49 1.53 1.66 -2.38
CA ARG A 49 1.52 0.70 -3.48
C ARG A 49 0.19 0.73 -4.22
N LEU A 50 0.03 1.67 -5.13
CA LEU A 50 -1.19 1.82 -5.93
C LEU A 50 -1.62 0.52 -6.64
N THR A 51 -0.67 -0.34 -6.99
CA THR A 51 -0.92 -1.65 -7.61
C THR A 51 -1.73 -2.58 -6.72
N LEU A 52 -1.66 -2.44 -5.41
CA LEU A 52 -2.44 -3.20 -4.42
C LEU A 52 -3.79 -2.53 -4.09
N MET A 53 -4.24 -1.51 -4.82
CA MET A 53 -5.58 -0.95 -4.64
C MET A 53 -6.56 -1.52 -5.66
N SER A 54 -7.85 -1.50 -5.33
CA SER A 54 -8.88 -1.82 -6.32
C SER A 54 -9.01 -0.70 -7.37
N MET A 55 -9.48 -1.07 -8.56
CA MET A 55 -9.76 -0.12 -9.63
C MET A 55 -10.71 1.01 -9.17
N SER A 56 -11.73 0.66 -8.38
CA SER A 56 -12.68 1.64 -7.86
C SER A 56 -12.02 2.64 -6.93
N GLU A 57 -11.10 2.21 -6.07
CA GLU A 57 -10.38 3.08 -5.14
C GLU A 57 -9.42 4.01 -5.88
N LEU A 58 -8.68 3.51 -6.87
CA LEU A 58 -7.77 4.34 -7.68
C LEU A 58 -8.53 5.46 -8.40
N LEU A 59 -9.65 5.14 -9.04
CA LEU A 59 -10.40 6.10 -9.85
C LEU A 59 -11.28 7.05 -9.02
N LYS A 60 -11.85 6.59 -7.90
CA LYS A 60 -12.79 7.39 -7.08
C LYS A 60 -12.19 8.07 -5.87
N ILE A 61 -11.05 7.58 -5.37
CA ILE A 61 -10.45 8.08 -4.13
C ILE A 61 -9.10 8.71 -4.44
N VAL A 62 -8.16 7.91 -4.98
CA VAL A 62 -6.78 8.37 -5.20
C VAL A 62 -6.73 9.48 -6.23
N ARG A 63 -7.39 9.31 -7.38
CA ARG A 63 -7.44 10.32 -8.45
C ARG A 63 -7.96 11.67 -7.99
N TYR A 64 -9.02 11.69 -7.18
CA TYR A 64 -9.62 12.95 -6.70
C TYR A 64 -8.85 13.58 -5.54
N SER A 65 -7.90 12.86 -4.96
CA SER A 65 -7.09 13.37 -3.85
C SER A 65 -5.95 14.29 -4.29
N ASN A 66 -5.53 14.22 -5.56
CA ASN A 66 -4.37 14.94 -6.12
C ASN A 66 -3.03 14.67 -5.37
N LEU A 67 -2.94 13.60 -4.56
CA LEU A 67 -1.70 13.20 -3.88
C LEU A 67 -0.68 12.53 -4.82
N PHE A 68 -1.15 12.00 -5.95
CA PHE A 68 -0.34 11.26 -6.93
C PHE A 68 -0.50 11.88 -8.30
N ASP A 69 0.57 11.86 -9.09
CA ASP A 69 0.51 12.24 -10.50
C ASP A 69 -0.38 11.27 -11.29
N LEU A 70 -1.07 11.78 -12.30
CA LEU A 70 -2.00 11.01 -13.10
C LEU A 70 -1.29 9.86 -13.83
N ASN A 71 -0.07 10.09 -14.32
CA ASN A 71 0.71 9.04 -14.98
C ASN A 71 0.96 7.86 -14.05
N ARG A 72 1.33 8.13 -12.79
CA ARG A 72 1.57 7.08 -11.80
C ARG A 72 0.33 6.24 -11.49
N ILE A 73 -0.86 6.84 -11.58
CA ILE A 73 -2.13 6.12 -11.42
C ILE A 73 -2.40 5.24 -12.64
N VAL A 74 -2.16 5.75 -13.85
CA VAL A 74 -2.34 4.99 -15.10
C VAL A 74 -1.35 3.83 -15.17
N ASP A 75 -0.08 4.05 -14.84
CA ASP A 75 0.95 3.00 -14.77
C ASP A 75 0.54 1.88 -13.79
N ALA A 76 -0.01 2.26 -12.63
CA ALA A 76 -0.51 1.29 -11.67
C ALA A 76 -1.69 0.49 -12.25
N ILE A 77 -2.60 1.12 -12.99
CA ILE A 77 -3.72 0.44 -13.65
C ILE A 77 -3.23 -0.57 -14.70
N ASP A 78 -2.22 -0.21 -15.49
CA ASP A 78 -1.65 -1.10 -16.51
C ASP A 78 -0.98 -2.32 -15.86
N ILE A 79 -0.24 -2.11 -14.77
CA ILE A 79 0.33 -3.21 -13.97
C ILE A 79 -0.78 -4.12 -13.43
N ILE A 80 -1.85 -3.54 -12.87
CA ILE A 80 -2.98 -4.32 -12.35
C ILE A 80 -3.60 -5.18 -13.45
N HIS A 81 -3.83 -4.63 -14.64
CA HIS A 81 -4.40 -5.36 -15.77
C HIS A 81 -3.49 -6.46 -16.30
N THR A 82 -2.18 -6.20 -16.40
CA THR A 82 -1.22 -7.22 -16.85
C THR A 82 -1.06 -8.36 -15.84
N GLU A 83 -1.00 -8.06 -14.54
CA GLU A 83 -0.91 -9.06 -13.48
C GLU A 83 -2.19 -9.91 -13.37
N THR A 84 -3.38 -9.29 -13.47
CA THR A 84 -4.66 -10.00 -13.42
C THR A 84 -4.92 -10.87 -14.64
N ASN A 85 -4.47 -10.47 -15.83
CA ASN A 85 -4.57 -11.31 -17.03
C ASN A 85 -3.56 -12.48 -17.02
N SER A 86 -2.45 -12.33 -16.30
CA SER A 86 -1.41 -13.37 -16.18
C SER A 86 -1.71 -14.40 -15.09
N SER A 87 -2.52 -14.03 -14.08
CA SER A 87 -2.90 -14.89 -12.97
C SER A 87 -4.34 -15.39 -13.13
N ILE A 88 -4.48 -16.58 -13.74
CA ILE A 88 -5.69 -17.41 -13.69
C ILE A 88 -5.88 -17.86 -12.24
N ASP A 89 -6.34 -16.98 -11.37
CA ASP A 89 -6.88 -17.32 -10.05
C ASP A 89 -8.30 -16.73 -9.94
N ILE A 90 -9.11 -17.09 -10.94
CA ILE A 90 -10.56 -16.88 -11.04
C ILE A 90 -11.36 -17.41 -9.83
N ASN A 91 -10.71 -18.12 -8.91
CA ASN A 91 -11.33 -18.75 -7.74
C ASN A 91 -10.93 -18.10 -6.41
N ASN A 92 -10.14 -17.02 -6.37
CA ASN A 92 -9.82 -16.37 -5.10
C ASN A 92 -10.98 -15.47 -4.66
N LYS A 93 -12.00 -16.11 -4.10
CA LYS A 93 -13.17 -15.51 -3.40
C LYS A 93 -12.77 -14.45 -2.36
N TYR A 94 -11.51 -14.41 -1.97
CA TYR A 94 -10.92 -13.43 -1.08
C TYR A 94 -9.87 -12.64 -1.85
N ASN A 95 -10.18 -11.37 -2.13
CA ASN A 95 -9.37 -10.45 -2.90
C ASN A 95 -8.16 -9.96 -2.07
N TYR A 96 -7.28 -10.89 -1.68
CA TYR A 96 -6.09 -10.62 -0.85
C TYR A 96 -5.06 -9.73 -1.55
N ARG A 97 -5.24 -9.45 -2.85
CA ARG A 97 -4.45 -8.48 -3.61
C ARG A 97 -4.49 -7.08 -3.01
N ASN A 98 -5.58 -6.75 -2.31
CA ASN A 98 -5.76 -5.43 -1.74
C ASN A 98 -4.99 -5.19 -0.43
N TYR A 99 -4.29 -6.21 0.07
CA TYR A 99 -3.64 -6.19 1.37
C TYR A 99 -2.13 -6.29 1.25
N ARG A 100 -1.45 -5.62 2.18
CA ARG A 100 -0.04 -5.91 2.47
C ARG A 100 0.07 -7.18 3.29
N GLY A 101 1.12 -7.96 3.01
CA GLY A 101 1.31 -9.26 3.63
C GLY A 101 0.19 -10.25 3.32
N ARG A 102 0.26 -11.44 3.93
CA ARG A 102 -0.81 -12.44 3.84
C ARG A 102 -1.06 -13.02 5.23
N LEU A 103 -2.33 -13.03 5.65
CA LEU A 103 -2.73 -13.74 6.85
C LEU A 103 -2.85 -15.23 6.51
N ARG A 104 -2.07 -16.06 7.20
CA ARG A 104 -2.24 -17.52 7.16
C ARG A 104 -2.94 -17.98 8.43
N LEU A 105 -4.19 -18.38 8.29
CA LEU A 105 -5.01 -18.84 9.41
C LEU A 105 -4.45 -20.14 9.99
N ASN A 106 -4.35 -20.20 11.32
CA ASN A 106 -3.90 -21.37 12.08
C ASN A 106 -2.49 -21.87 11.74
N GLU A 107 -1.65 -21.03 11.16
CA GLU A 107 -0.29 -21.38 10.78
C GLU A 107 0.74 -20.47 11.46
N ASN A 108 1.72 -21.07 12.15
CA ASN A 108 2.83 -20.33 12.74
C ASN A 108 3.90 -20.03 11.67
N ILE A 109 3.99 -18.77 11.29
CA ILE A 109 4.99 -18.27 10.33
C ILE A 109 6.39 -18.10 10.96
N ALA A 110 6.52 -18.13 12.29
CA ALA A 110 7.80 -18.03 13.00
C ALA A 110 8.46 -19.42 13.12
N THR A 111 8.60 -20.11 12.00
CA THR A 111 9.26 -21.42 11.92
C THR A 111 10.41 -21.36 10.92
N LYS A 112 11.42 -22.22 11.10
CA LYS A 112 12.56 -22.31 10.16
C LYS A 112 12.13 -22.64 8.72
N ALA A 113 10.96 -23.26 8.54
CA ALA A 113 10.40 -23.54 7.23
C ALA A 113 10.02 -22.28 6.43
N TYR A 114 9.82 -21.15 7.12
CA TYR A 114 9.54 -19.84 6.54
C TYR A 114 10.72 -18.87 6.71
N ASP A 115 11.94 -19.42 6.81
CA ASP A 115 13.17 -18.64 6.97
C ASP A 115 13.18 -17.69 8.17
N ALA A 116 12.38 -17.98 9.20
CA ALA A 116 12.36 -17.19 10.42
C ALA A 116 13.68 -17.38 11.19
N GLN A 117 14.32 -16.27 11.55
CA GLN A 117 15.57 -16.23 12.31
C GLN A 117 15.38 -15.43 13.60
N VAL A 118 16.07 -15.85 14.66
CA VAL A 118 16.17 -15.08 15.91
C VAL A 118 17.18 -13.96 15.66
N ILE A 119 16.78 -12.73 15.92
CA ILE A 119 17.67 -11.56 15.91
C ILE A 119 18.21 -11.45 17.34
N GLU A 120 19.51 -11.65 17.53
CA GLU A 120 20.22 -11.41 18.80
C GLU A 120 20.45 -9.90 19.04
#